data_AF-A0A5E4SCL1-F1
#
_entry.id   AF-A0A5E4SCL1-F1
#
_cell.length_a   1.000
_cell.length_b   1.000
_cell.length_c   1.000
_cell.angle_alpha   90.00
_cell.angle_beta   90.00
_cell.angle_gamma   90.00
#
_symmetry.space_group_name_H-M   'P 1'
#
loop_
_entity.id
_entity.type
_entity.pdbx_description
1 polymer ?
#
loop_
_entity_poly.entity_id
_entity_poly.type
_entity_poly.pdbx_seq_one_letter_code
_entity_poly.pdbx_strand_id
1 'polypeptide(L)'
;MKRTRLAFLLLLAALATPAAAQPAADGLGGVWGFSPVPSDRSTRGPVQEVTNLPPVTGQGALGICFAHVASTMLTAENCRKLKTDCTTIADAEVFSPLALASAWRRSERKPETPDASASPAPTEGLLVDEGGNAAMVLQVVAYDTGSSPSIECASRRIMTPDYTDETATDRELAMWNRTKAIFKQLHDEAKALDVDCTACVASFESSHAADVAFLTETFPAIGPKKGRSVSALAQPDYGQFLYRLAVPAQCARLSRQVQFESMHKVRVKFYPQPPASTDTAANKGKAAPATGNYRQAIEFIRTSLADQRPLALGQICLDKIPSANKCKNSHEVVIAGLKTTCDAKGRCAEAIKVVNSWGMGWQKANSDGWVDAKTLIDRTFYQAPILTWFVDGQ
;
A
#
# COMPACT_ATOMS: atom_id res chain seq x y z
N MET A 1 34.52 60.04 -20.26
CA MET A 1 33.20 59.36 -20.23
C MET A 1 33.41 57.91 -20.67
N LYS A 2 33.47 56.97 -19.71
CA LYS A 2 33.77 55.55 -19.95
C LYS A 2 32.48 54.81 -20.34
N ARG A 3 32.49 54.12 -21.48
CA ARG A 3 31.41 53.25 -21.95
C ARG A 3 31.52 51.89 -21.24
N THR A 4 30.53 51.55 -20.43
CA THR A 4 30.41 50.24 -19.78
C THR A 4 29.62 49.32 -20.69
N ARG A 5 30.25 48.25 -21.19
CA ARG A 5 29.57 47.15 -21.90
C ARG A 5 29.03 46.18 -20.86
N LEU A 6 27.72 45.96 -20.85
CA LEU A 6 27.05 44.95 -20.04
C LEU A 6 27.05 43.63 -20.83
N ALA A 7 27.73 42.60 -20.33
CA ALA A 7 27.71 41.26 -20.88
C ALA A 7 26.55 40.47 -20.25
N PHE A 8 25.63 39.99 -21.08
CA PHE A 8 24.58 39.04 -20.68
C PHE A 8 25.18 37.64 -20.60
N LEU A 9 25.29 37.08 -19.40
CA LEU A 9 25.59 35.67 -19.15
C LEU A 9 24.25 34.95 -18.98
N LEU A 10 23.83 34.20 -20.00
CA LEU A 10 22.76 33.21 -19.87
C LEU A 10 23.33 31.98 -19.15
N LEU A 11 22.92 31.78 -17.90
CA LEU A 11 23.09 30.51 -17.19
C LEU A 11 21.91 29.60 -17.55
N LEU A 12 22.16 28.59 -18.39
CA LEU A 12 21.27 27.44 -18.55
C LEU A 12 21.49 26.50 -17.37
N ALA A 13 20.71 26.67 -16.31
CA ALA A 13 20.59 25.69 -15.25
C ALA A 13 19.68 24.55 -15.74
N ALA A 14 20.27 23.45 -16.21
CA ALA A 14 19.56 22.19 -16.36
C ALA A 14 19.22 21.69 -14.94
N LEU A 15 17.96 21.86 -14.54
CA LEU A 15 17.39 21.26 -13.34
C LEU A 15 17.25 19.75 -13.59
N ALA A 16 18.28 18.98 -13.25
CA ALA A 16 18.14 17.56 -13.03
C ALA A 16 17.39 17.36 -11.71
N THR A 17 16.15 16.89 -11.79
CA THR A 17 15.37 16.45 -10.62
C THR A 17 15.93 15.10 -10.16
N PRO A 18 16.29 14.92 -8.87
CA PRO A 18 16.67 13.62 -8.36
C PRO A 18 15.40 12.81 -8.05
N ALA A 19 15.29 11.65 -8.69
CA ALA A 19 14.24 10.67 -8.42
C ALA A 19 14.39 10.12 -6.99
N ALA A 20 13.31 10.16 -6.21
CA ALA A 20 13.19 9.48 -4.93
C ALA A 20 13.64 8.01 -5.08
N ALA A 21 14.52 7.54 -4.19
CA ALA A 21 15.16 6.22 -4.15
C ALA A 21 14.41 5.12 -4.93
N GLN A 22 14.71 5.01 -6.23
CA GLN A 22 14.22 3.96 -7.10
C GLN A 22 15.16 2.76 -7.02
N PRO A 23 14.66 1.51 -6.91
CA PRO A 23 15.50 0.34 -7.11
C PRO A 23 16.14 0.39 -8.52
N ALA A 24 17.42 0.03 -8.59
CA ALA A 24 18.28 0.20 -9.76
C ALA A 24 17.66 -0.28 -11.08
N ALA A 25 17.78 0.56 -12.11
CA ALA A 25 16.96 0.57 -13.32
C ALA A 25 17.36 -0.39 -14.45
N ASP A 26 16.46 -0.50 -15.42
CA ASP A 26 16.51 -1.26 -16.67
C ASP A 26 17.13 -0.49 -17.85
N GLY A 27 18.26 0.19 -17.69
CA GLY A 27 18.95 0.88 -18.81
C GLY A 27 18.16 2.02 -19.49
N LEU A 28 16.89 2.22 -19.13
CA LEU A 28 15.99 3.29 -19.53
C LEU A 28 15.60 4.19 -18.34
N GLY A 29 16.23 4.00 -17.17
CA GLY A 29 16.01 4.84 -15.98
C GLY A 29 14.73 4.55 -15.21
N GLY A 30 14.08 3.39 -15.40
CA GLY A 30 12.82 3.02 -14.71
C GLY A 30 12.94 1.87 -13.71
N VAL A 31 11.90 1.71 -12.87
CA VAL A 31 11.74 0.54 -11.99
C VAL A 31 11.34 -0.68 -12.83
N TRP A 32 11.96 -1.83 -12.59
CA TRP A 32 11.70 -3.06 -13.36
C TRP A 32 10.21 -3.39 -13.48
N GLY A 33 9.76 -3.58 -14.72
CA GLY A 33 8.36 -3.91 -15.03
C GLY A 33 7.48 -2.71 -15.38
N PHE A 34 7.92 -1.47 -15.09
CA PHE A 34 7.20 -0.25 -15.41
C PHE A 34 7.79 0.47 -16.63
N SER A 35 7.74 -0.19 -17.78
CA SER A 35 8.23 0.45 -19.02
C SER A 35 7.25 1.54 -19.47
N PRO A 36 7.68 2.81 -19.57
CA PRO A 36 6.80 3.89 -20.02
C PRO A 36 6.38 3.66 -21.47
N VAL A 37 5.20 4.15 -21.83
CA VAL A 37 4.77 4.17 -23.24
C VAL A 37 5.72 5.09 -24.02
N PRO A 38 6.36 4.61 -25.11
CA PRO A 38 7.22 5.46 -25.92
C PRO A 38 6.46 6.68 -26.48
N SER A 39 7.09 7.85 -26.41
CA SER A 39 6.48 9.13 -26.77
C SER A 39 6.17 9.28 -28.26
N ASP A 40 6.77 8.44 -29.11
CA ASP A 40 6.55 8.38 -30.55
C ASP A 40 5.32 7.54 -30.94
N ARG A 41 4.64 6.91 -29.98
CA ARG A 41 3.42 6.13 -30.24
C ARG A 41 2.17 7.00 -30.16
N SER A 42 1.26 6.81 -31.11
CA SER A 42 -0.05 7.46 -31.12
C SER A 42 -1.12 6.57 -30.48
N THR A 43 -2.11 7.19 -29.83
CA THR A 43 -3.28 6.46 -29.30
C THR A 43 -4.22 6.10 -30.44
N ARG A 44 -4.68 4.84 -30.48
CA ARG A 44 -5.62 4.34 -31.47
C ARG A 44 -6.88 3.80 -30.80
N GLY A 45 -8.03 4.34 -31.17
CA GLY A 45 -9.34 3.94 -30.61
C GLY A 45 -9.65 4.61 -29.26
N PRO A 46 -10.69 4.13 -28.56
CA PRO A 46 -11.13 4.73 -27.30
C PRO A 46 -10.11 4.51 -26.18
N VAL A 47 -9.98 5.51 -25.31
CA VAL A 47 -9.31 5.39 -24.01
C VAL A 47 -10.39 5.03 -22.99
N GLN A 48 -10.25 3.89 -22.34
CA GLN A 48 -11.08 3.52 -21.19
C GLN A 48 -10.34 3.94 -19.94
N GLU A 49 -10.92 4.83 -19.15
CA GLU A 49 -10.29 5.35 -17.93
C GLU A 49 -11.34 5.56 -16.85
N VAL A 50 -10.98 5.23 -15.61
CA VAL A 50 -11.68 5.64 -14.40
C VAL A 50 -11.03 6.92 -13.93
N THR A 51 -11.67 8.05 -14.21
CA THR A 51 -11.13 9.38 -13.84
C THR A 51 -11.58 9.81 -12.44
N ASN A 52 -12.68 9.25 -11.94
CA ASN A 52 -13.21 9.54 -10.60
C ASN A 52 -12.52 8.69 -9.52
N LEU A 53 -11.25 8.97 -9.26
CA LEU A 53 -10.42 8.27 -8.27
C LEU A 53 -10.01 9.19 -7.12
N PRO A 54 -9.77 8.64 -5.91
CA PRO A 54 -9.26 9.42 -4.79
C PRO A 54 -7.85 9.96 -5.08
N PRO A 55 -7.40 11.00 -4.35
CA PRO A 55 -6.05 11.52 -4.46
C PRO A 55 -4.99 10.42 -4.28
N VAL A 56 -3.97 10.43 -5.13
CA VAL A 56 -2.88 9.44 -5.04
C VAL A 56 -2.06 9.70 -3.78
N THR A 57 -1.93 8.64 -2.96
CA THR A 57 -1.14 8.66 -1.74
C THR A 57 0.24 8.03 -1.96
N GLY A 58 1.19 8.30 -1.06
CA GLY A 58 2.56 7.76 -1.10
C GLY A 58 2.86 6.88 0.11
N GLN A 59 3.43 5.70 -0.13
CA GLN A 59 3.83 4.74 0.92
C GLN A 59 5.09 5.15 1.67
N GLY A 60 5.86 6.10 1.13
CA GLY A 60 7.16 6.47 1.68
C GLY A 60 8.13 5.30 1.62
N ALA A 61 8.80 5.04 2.74
CA ALA A 61 9.74 3.94 2.85
C ALA A 61 9.11 2.61 3.34
N LEU A 62 7.83 2.59 3.71
CA LEU A 62 7.14 1.37 4.15
C LEU A 62 6.73 0.49 2.98
N GLY A 63 6.92 -0.83 3.11
CA GLY A 63 6.53 -1.85 2.13
C GLY A 63 5.03 -2.17 2.10
N ILE A 64 4.14 -1.17 2.12
CA ILE A 64 2.68 -1.35 2.26
C ILE A 64 1.89 -1.02 0.98
N CYS A 65 2.48 -1.25 -0.21
CA CYS A 65 1.85 -0.95 -1.50
C CYS A 65 0.44 -1.56 -1.64
N PHE A 66 0.26 -2.81 -1.20
CA PHE A 66 -1.03 -3.51 -1.18
C PHE A 66 -2.12 -2.73 -0.41
N ALA A 67 -1.77 -2.05 0.68
CA ALA A 67 -2.71 -1.30 1.49
C ALA A 67 -3.09 0.04 0.84
N HIS A 68 -2.18 0.65 0.08
CA HIS A 68 -2.47 1.83 -0.76
C HIS A 68 -3.39 1.47 -1.93
N VAL A 69 -3.17 0.30 -2.55
CA VAL A 69 -4.08 -0.24 -3.57
C VAL A 69 -5.46 -0.46 -2.98
N ALA A 70 -5.56 -1.12 -1.82
CA ALA A 70 -6.83 -1.36 -1.15
C ALA A 70 -7.53 -0.06 -0.75
N SER A 71 -6.81 0.92 -0.20
CA SER A 71 -7.34 2.25 0.13
C SER A 71 -7.96 2.94 -1.08
N THR A 72 -7.24 2.96 -2.21
CA THR A 72 -7.74 3.56 -3.46
C THR A 72 -9.00 2.84 -3.95
N MET A 73 -8.98 1.51 -3.98
CA MET A 73 -10.10 0.67 -4.44
C MET A 73 -11.35 0.83 -3.58
N LEU A 74 -11.21 0.80 -2.25
CA LEU A 74 -12.32 0.96 -1.29
C LEU A 74 -12.92 2.37 -1.36
N THR A 75 -12.07 3.39 -1.39
CA THR A 75 -12.51 4.78 -1.49
C THR A 75 -13.20 5.05 -2.82
N ALA A 76 -12.65 4.57 -3.93
CA ALA A 76 -13.28 4.70 -5.26
C ALA A 76 -14.65 4.01 -5.31
N GLU A 77 -14.79 2.84 -4.70
CA GLU A 77 -16.08 2.13 -4.63
C GLU A 77 -17.10 2.87 -3.76
N ASN A 78 -16.68 3.48 -2.64
CA ASN A 78 -17.54 4.38 -1.86
C ASN A 78 -18.00 5.57 -2.70
N CYS A 79 -17.08 6.26 -3.39
CA CYS A 79 -17.41 7.39 -4.26
C CYS A 79 -18.41 6.99 -5.35
N ARG A 80 -18.18 5.83 -6.00
CA ARG A 80 -19.10 5.27 -7.00
C ARG A 80 -20.48 4.99 -6.40
N LYS A 81 -20.53 4.35 -5.22
CA LYS A 81 -21.78 3.99 -4.54
C LYS A 81 -22.59 5.21 -4.11
N LEU A 82 -21.91 6.22 -3.56
CA LEU A 82 -22.50 7.47 -3.09
C LEU A 82 -22.72 8.49 -4.20
N LYS A 83 -22.19 8.23 -5.41
CA LYS A 83 -22.21 9.15 -6.56
C LYS A 83 -21.54 10.50 -6.25
N THR A 84 -20.42 10.46 -5.53
CA THR A 84 -19.63 11.63 -5.17
C THR A 84 -18.40 11.77 -6.05
N ASP A 85 -17.88 13.00 -6.13
CA ASP A 85 -16.59 13.28 -6.76
C ASP A 85 -15.46 12.83 -5.83
N CYS A 86 -14.75 11.80 -6.27
CA CYS A 86 -13.64 11.21 -5.55
C CYS A 86 -12.37 12.04 -5.68
N THR A 87 -12.27 12.93 -6.67
CA THR A 87 -11.06 13.72 -6.89
C THR A 87 -10.88 14.84 -5.87
N THR A 88 -11.95 15.20 -5.16
CA THR A 88 -12.00 16.28 -4.16
C THR A 88 -12.47 15.81 -2.78
N ILE A 89 -12.49 14.48 -2.56
CA ILE A 89 -12.94 13.85 -1.32
C ILE A 89 -12.09 14.28 -0.11
N ALA A 90 -12.70 14.44 1.06
CA ALA A 90 -11.99 14.87 2.26
C ALA A 90 -11.14 13.73 2.85
N ASP A 91 -10.05 14.08 3.53
CA ASP A 91 -9.18 13.12 4.21
C ASP A 91 -9.90 12.25 5.25
N ALA A 92 -11.02 12.73 5.81
CA ALA A 92 -11.86 11.97 6.74
C ALA A 92 -12.63 10.83 6.07
N GLU A 93 -12.76 10.85 4.74
CA GLU A 93 -13.54 9.91 3.94
C GLU A 93 -12.65 8.95 3.11
N VAL A 94 -11.32 9.14 3.13
CA VAL A 94 -10.36 8.24 2.46
C VAL A 94 -9.82 7.22 3.46
N PHE A 95 -9.89 5.93 3.12
CA PHE A 95 -9.38 4.86 3.96
C PHE A 95 -7.87 4.99 4.19
N SER A 96 -7.40 4.85 5.43
CA SER A 96 -5.97 4.88 5.77
C SER A 96 -5.22 3.65 5.26
N PRO A 97 -4.23 3.79 4.35
CA PRO A 97 -3.36 2.68 3.97
C PRO A 97 -2.62 2.09 5.17
N LEU A 98 -2.17 2.94 6.09
CA LEU A 98 -1.43 2.51 7.29
C LEU A 98 -2.30 1.65 8.21
N ALA A 99 -3.57 2.02 8.40
CA ALA A 99 -4.49 1.19 9.17
C ALA A 99 -4.91 -0.08 8.40
N LEU A 100 -5.11 0.01 7.08
CA LEU A 100 -5.46 -1.14 6.24
C LEU A 100 -4.35 -2.19 6.13
N ALA A 101 -3.08 -1.78 6.25
CA ALA A 101 -1.95 -2.71 6.31
C ALA A 101 -2.09 -3.75 7.44
N SER A 102 -2.91 -3.43 8.45
CA SER A 102 -3.20 -4.29 9.60
C SER A 102 -4.46 -5.13 9.52
N ALA A 103 -5.30 -4.93 8.51
CA ALA A 103 -6.62 -5.54 8.44
C ALA A 103 -6.58 -7.04 8.14
N TRP A 104 -5.63 -7.52 7.33
CA TRP A 104 -5.75 -8.84 6.70
C TRP A 104 -5.53 -10.03 7.65
N ARG A 105 -4.74 -9.90 8.72
CA ARG A 105 -4.47 -11.00 9.67
C ARG A 105 -5.55 -11.25 10.72
N ARG A 106 -6.63 -10.46 10.76
CA ARG A 106 -7.82 -10.80 11.57
C ARG A 106 -8.43 -12.14 11.14
N SER A 107 -8.25 -12.53 9.88
CA SER A 107 -8.77 -13.78 9.31
C SER A 107 -7.92 -15.04 9.61
N GLU A 108 -6.66 -14.89 10.03
CA GLU A 108 -5.73 -16.03 10.19
C GLU A 108 -5.79 -16.70 11.57
N ARG A 109 -6.43 -16.09 12.57
CA ARG A 109 -6.64 -16.75 13.88
C ARG A 109 -7.93 -17.56 13.86
N LYS A 110 -7.78 -18.90 13.89
CA LYS A 110 -8.88 -19.78 14.31
C LYS A 110 -9.38 -19.34 15.69
N PRO A 111 -10.70 -19.30 15.94
CA PRO A 111 -11.20 -19.11 17.30
C PRO A 111 -10.60 -20.21 18.18
N GLU A 112 -9.83 -19.80 19.18
CA GLU A 112 -9.40 -20.71 20.23
C GLU A 112 -10.66 -21.27 20.92
N THR A 113 -10.61 -22.55 21.24
CA THR A 113 -11.70 -23.31 21.86
C THR A 113 -12.31 -22.60 23.07
N PRO A 114 -13.62 -22.76 23.32
CA PRO A 114 -14.40 -21.94 24.26
C PRO A 114 -14.17 -22.25 25.76
N ASP A 115 -12.98 -22.70 26.15
CA ASP A 115 -12.64 -22.89 27.56
C ASP A 115 -12.06 -21.59 28.14
N ALA A 116 -12.98 -20.66 28.43
CA ALA A 116 -12.67 -19.36 29.03
C ALA A 116 -12.94 -19.38 30.53
N SER A 117 -11.91 -19.67 31.32
CA SER A 117 -11.77 -19.07 32.64
C SER A 117 -10.33 -18.56 32.79
N ALA A 118 -10.18 -17.23 32.78
CA ALA A 118 -8.95 -16.48 33.06
C ALA A 118 -8.00 -16.10 31.91
N SER A 119 -8.49 -15.89 30.69
CA SER A 119 -7.74 -15.07 29.71
C SER A 119 -8.30 -13.64 29.68
N PRO A 120 -7.47 -12.59 29.91
CA PRO A 120 -7.89 -11.22 29.64
C PRO A 120 -8.35 -11.14 28.19
N ALA A 121 -9.41 -10.36 27.93
CA ALA A 121 -10.01 -10.19 26.61
C ALA A 121 -8.92 -10.19 25.53
N PRO A 122 -9.01 -11.06 24.50
CA PRO A 122 -7.96 -11.13 23.49
C PRO A 122 -7.79 -9.72 22.95
N THR A 123 -6.62 -9.13 23.19
CA THR A 123 -6.23 -7.92 22.49
C THR A 123 -6.18 -8.33 21.02
N GLU A 124 -7.23 -7.96 20.29
CA GLU A 124 -7.38 -8.03 18.84
C GLU A 124 -6.25 -7.22 18.20
N GLY A 125 -5.05 -7.77 18.22
CA GLY A 125 -3.84 -7.11 17.77
C GLY A 125 -3.84 -6.94 16.26
N LEU A 126 -4.03 -5.72 15.81
CA LEU A 126 -3.86 -5.31 14.42
C LEU A 126 -2.35 -5.32 14.08
N LEU A 127 -1.97 -5.98 12.98
CA LEU A 127 -0.57 -6.27 12.58
C LEU A 127 -0.15 -5.50 11.34
N VAL A 128 0.64 -4.43 11.45
CA VAL A 128 1.21 -3.78 10.25
C VAL A 128 2.35 -4.66 9.69
N ASP A 129 2.15 -5.25 8.51
CA ASP A 129 3.16 -6.08 7.83
C ASP A 129 3.73 -5.36 6.61
N GLU A 130 5.05 -5.49 6.40
CA GLU A 130 5.73 -5.07 5.18
C GLU A 130 5.62 -6.23 4.18
N GLY A 131 4.54 -6.20 3.40
CA GLY A 131 4.12 -7.30 2.55
C GLY A 131 2.68 -7.68 2.86
N GLY A 132 1.93 -7.97 1.82
CA GLY A 132 0.51 -8.26 1.93
C GLY A 132 -0.13 -8.42 0.57
N ASN A 133 -1.46 -8.48 0.55
CA ASN A 133 -2.23 -8.66 -0.67
C ASN A 133 -3.50 -7.81 -0.60
N ALA A 134 -3.70 -6.89 -1.55
CA ALA A 134 -4.88 -6.03 -1.56
C ALA A 134 -6.15 -6.88 -1.67
N ALA A 135 -6.12 -8.02 -2.34
CA ALA A 135 -7.26 -8.93 -2.45
C ALA A 135 -7.80 -9.39 -1.09
N MET A 136 -6.91 -9.62 -0.13
CA MET A 136 -7.29 -10.00 1.24
C MET A 136 -7.86 -8.81 2.00
N VAL A 137 -7.23 -7.64 1.90
CA VAL A 137 -7.72 -6.41 2.54
C VAL A 137 -9.11 -6.05 2.02
N LEU A 138 -9.33 -6.13 0.71
CA LEU A 138 -10.63 -5.87 0.08
C LEU A 138 -11.70 -6.84 0.58
N GLN A 139 -11.39 -8.13 0.70
CA GLN A 139 -12.32 -9.13 1.26
C GLN A 139 -12.68 -8.83 2.72
N VAL A 140 -11.66 -8.63 3.56
CA VAL A 140 -11.86 -8.37 5.00
C VAL A 140 -12.72 -7.12 5.21
N VAL A 141 -12.47 -6.04 4.47
CA VAL A 141 -13.31 -4.84 4.60
C VAL A 141 -14.71 -5.05 4.02
N ALA A 142 -14.83 -5.73 2.88
CA ALA A 142 -16.11 -5.94 2.21
C ALA A 142 -17.04 -6.91 2.96
N TYR A 143 -16.49 -7.85 3.73
CA TYR A 143 -17.25 -8.94 4.34
C TYR A 143 -17.18 -9.01 5.86
N ASP A 144 -16.12 -8.51 6.49
CA ASP A 144 -15.91 -8.71 7.93
C ASP A 144 -16.01 -7.41 8.70
N THR A 145 -15.16 -6.43 8.35
CA THR A 145 -15.01 -5.22 9.19
C THR A 145 -15.94 -4.10 8.80
N GLY A 146 -16.27 -3.96 7.52
CA GLY A 146 -17.13 -2.88 7.01
C GLY A 146 -16.54 -1.48 7.15
N SER A 147 -15.37 -1.31 7.75
CA SER A 147 -14.76 -0.01 8.02
C SER A 147 -13.26 -0.11 8.30
N SER A 148 -12.58 1.03 8.26
CA SER A 148 -11.19 1.23 8.71
C SER A 148 -10.96 2.71 9.05
N PRO A 149 -9.96 3.07 9.89
CA PRO A 149 -9.58 4.46 10.09
C PRO A 149 -9.35 5.26 8.80
N SER A 150 -9.63 6.56 8.84
CA SER A 150 -9.36 7.48 7.74
C SER A 150 -7.91 7.98 7.69
N ILE A 151 -7.47 8.53 6.55
CA ILE A 151 -6.14 9.17 6.45
C ILE A 151 -6.03 10.44 7.29
N GLU A 152 -7.16 11.08 7.62
CA GLU A 152 -7.20 12.17 8.62
C GLU A 152 -6.79 11.68 10.01
N CYS A 153 -7.07 10.42 10.35
CA CYS A 153 -6.72 9.87 11.65
C CYS A 153 -5.33 9.22 11.69
N ALA A 154 -5.00 8.44 10.66
CA ALA A 154 -3.73 7.72 10.58
C ALA A 154 -3.16 7.82 9.15
N SER A 155 -2.08 8.56 8.97
CA SER A 155 -1.40 8.68 7.69
C SER A 155 0.07 9.00 7.87
N ARG A 156 0.85 8.73 6.82
CA ARG A 156 2.26 9.14 6.74
C ARG A 156 2.45 10.62 7.05
N ARG A 157 1.58 11.49 6.54
CA ARG A 157 1.66 12.95 6.77
C ARG A 157 1.51 13.34 8.25
N ILE A 158 0.75 12.58 9.04
CA ILE A 158 0.60 12.83 10.48
C ILE A 158 1.84 12.40 11.24
N MET A 159 2.45 11.28 10.82
CA MET A 159 3.58 10.69 11.50
C MET A 159 4.91 11.35 11.14
N THR A 160 5.06 11.80 9.89
CA THR A 160 6.26 12.48 9.40
C THR A 160 5.88 13.79 8.67
N PRO A 161 5.33 14.79 9.38
CA PRO A 161 4.82 16.02 8.74
C PRO A 161 5.92 16.83 8.05
N ASP A 162 7.15 16.79 8.57
CA ASP A 162 8.29 17.56 8.04
C ASP A 162 9.04 16.84 6.91
N TYR A 163 8.56 15.66 6.48
CA TYR A 163 9.21 14.82 5.47
C TYR A 163 8.63 15.12 4.09
N THR A 164 8.81 16.36 3.64
CA THR A 164 8.23 16.89 2.39
C THR A 164 9.25 17.12 1.28
N ASP A 165 10.55 17.05 1.57
CA ASP A 165 11.63 17.29 0.61
C ASP A 165 12.12 16.02 -0.09
N GLU A 166 13.08 16.16 -1.01
CA GLU A 166 13.61 15.07 -1.84
C GLU A 166 14.36 14.00 -1.03
N THR A 167 14.85 14.34 0.17
CA THR A 167 15.56 13.40 1.06
C THR A 167 14.63 12.74 2.09
N ALA A 168 13.33 13.08 2.05
CA ALA A 168 12.32 12.58 2.98
C ALA A 168 12.30 11.04 3.05
N THR A 169 12.37 10.35 1.91
CA THR A 169 12.32 8.89 1.86
C THR A 169 13.52 8.24 2.55
N ASP A 170 14.73 8.79 2.39
CA ASP A 170 15.93 8.25 3.03
C ASP A 170 15.90 8.45 4.55
N ARG A 171 15.43 9.62 5.00
CA ARG A 171 15.21 9.89 6.43
C ARG A 171 14.15 8.94 7.01
N GLU A 172 13.07 8.70 6.26
CA GLU A 172 12.02 7.76 6.64
C GLU A 172 12.54 6.32 6.73
N LEU A 173 13.37 5.90 5.79
CA LEU A 173 14.02 4.58 5.83
C LEU A 173 14.93 4.45 7.06
N ALA A 174 15.74 5.47 7.35
CA ALA A 174 16.59 5.49 8.54
C ALA A 174 15.77 5.44 9.84
N MET A 175 14.69 6.20 9.90
CA MET A 175 13.72 6.20 11.01
C MET A 175 13.12 4.81 11.24
N TRP A 176 12.68 4.12 10.18
CA TRP A 176 12.12 2.77 10.28
C TRP A 176 13.16 1.72 10.68
N ASN A 177 14.37 1.79 10.11
CA ASN A 177 15.45 0.89 10.49
C ASN A 177 15.82 1.03 11.97
N ARG A 178 15.87 2.27 12.48
CA ARG A 178 16.09 2.53 13.91
C ARG A 178 14.93 1.98 14.75
N THR A 179 13.69 2.23 14.35
CA THR A 179 12.49 1.71 15.02
C THR A 179 12.52 0.18 15.14
N LYS A 180 12.89 -0.52 14.06
CA LYS A 180 13.06 -1.97 14.02
C LYS A 180 14.18 -2.47 14.91
N ALA A 181 15.31 -1.76 14.94
CA ALA A 181 16.43 -2.09 15.80
C ALA A 181 16.04 -1.98 17.29
N ILE A 182 15.34 -0.91 17.67
CA ILE A 182 14.85 -0.70 19.04
C ILE A 182 13.91 -1.84 19.45
N PHE A 183 12.94 -2.21 18.60
CA PHE A 183 12.06 -3.34 18.90
C PHE A 183 12.84 -4.63 19.14
N LYS A 184 13.74 -5.00 18.21
CA LYS A 184 14.55 -6.22 18.35
C LYS A 184 15.41 -6.25 19.60
N GLN A 185 15.93 -5.09 20.00
CA GLN A 185 16.80 -4.97 21.17
C GLN A 185 16.01 -5.03 22.48
N LEU A 186 14.84 -4.38 22.54
CA LEU A 186 14.14 -4.11 23.80
C LEU A 186 12.88 -4.95 24.01
N HIS A 187 12.39 -5.68 22.99
CA HIS A 187 11.13 -6.41 23.06
C HIS A 187 11.06 -7.40 24.22
N ASP A 188 12.04 -8.29 24.36
CA ASP A 188 11.99 -9.36 25.37
C ASP A 188 12.04 -8.78 26.80
N GLU A 189 12.84 -7.74 27.02
CA GLU A 189 12.91 -7.03 28.29
C GLU A 189 11.59 -6.31 28.61
N ALA A 190 11.03 -5.57 27.64
CA ALA A 190 9.75 -4.87 27.80
C ALA A 190 8.59 -5.84 28.04
N LYS A 191 8.59 -7.01 27.38
CA LYS A 191 7.58 -8.06 27.51
C LYS A 191 7.62 -8.74 28.89
N ALA A 192 8.81 -8.88 29.48
CA ALA A 192 8.97 -9.44 30.82
C ALA A 192 8.64 -8.44 31.95
N LEU A 193 8.51 -7.15 31.61
CA LEU A 193 8.23 -6.10 32.59
C LEU A 193 6.77 -6.13 33.03
N ASP A 194 6.53 -6.03 34.33
CA ASP A 194 5.22 -5.65 34.85
C ASP A 194 4.93 -4.18 34.51
N VAL A 195 4.05 -3.97 33.53
CA VAL A 195 3.68 -2.62 33.05
C VAL A 195 2.88 -1.82 34.09
N ASP A 196 2.31 -2.47 35.10
CA ASP A 196 1.61 -1.82 36.20
C ASP A 196 2.58 -1.39 37.33
N CYS A 197 3.79 -1.96 37.36
CA CYS A 197 4.87 -1.55 38.26
C CYS A 197 5.50 -0.21 37.81
N THR A 198 5.02 0.89 38.38
CA THR A 198 5.46 2.26 38.04
C THR A 198 6.98 2.50 38.22
N ALA A 199 7.62 1.83 39.19
CA ALA A 199 9.06 1.90 39.41
C ALA A 199 9.84 1.08 38.36
N CYS A 200 9.32 -0.09 37.98
CA CYS A 200 9.90 -0.95 36.95
C CYS A 200 9.89 -0.24 35.58
N VAL A 201 8.75 0.38 35.23
CA VAL A 201 8.61 1.21 34.02
C VAL A 201 9.58 2.38 34.04
N ALA A 202 9.71 3.09 35.17
CA ALA A 202 10.65 4.22 35.27
C ALA A 202 12.10 3.77 35.10
N SER A 203 12.47 2.63 35.70
CA SER A 203 13.81 2.07 35.57
C SER A 203 14.11 1.70 34.12
N PHE A 204 13.19 1.01 33.45
CA PHE A 204 13.34 0.65 32.04
C PHE A 204 13.48 1.91 31.15
N GLU A 205 12.59 2.89 31.32
CA GLU A 205 12.62 4.13 30.55
C GLU A 205 13.90 4.92 30.80
N SER A 206 14.44 4.90 32.03
CA SER A 206 15.71 5.54 32.36
C SER A 206 16.92 4.81 31.75
N SER A 207 16.92 3.48 31.77
CA SER A 207 18.00 2.66 31.20
C SER A 207 18.07 2.74 29.68
N HIS A 208 16.93 2.97 29.02
CA HIS A 208 16.79 3.05 27.56
C HIS A 208 16.35 4.44 27.09
N ALA A 209 16.77 5.50 27.81
CA ALA A 209 16.23 6.85 27.64
C ALA A 209 16.35 7.39 26.20
N ALA A 210 17.44 7.11 25.50
CA ALA A 210 17.64 7.59 24.12
C ALA A 210 16.67 6.93 23.11
N ASP A 211 16.35 5.66 23.31
CA ASP A 211 15.45 4.91 22.43
C ASP A 211 13.99 5.23 22.75
N VAL A 212 13.65 5.35 24.03
CA VAL A 212 12.33 5.81 24.46
C VAL A 212 12.07 7.24 23.96
N ALA A 213 13.04 8.15 24.11
CA ALA A 213 12.92 9.52 23.59
C ALA A 213 12.66 9.52 22.08
N PHE A 214 13.48 8.78 21.31
CA PHE A 214 13.28 8.65 19.87
C PHE A 214 11.87 8.17 19.51
N LEU A 215 11.37 7.12 20.16
CA LEU A 215 10.02 6.61 19.89
C LEU A 215 8.94 7.65 20.23
N THR A 216 9.04 8.33 21.37
CA THR A 216 8.02 9.30 21.79
C THR A 216 8.03 10.59 20.98
N GLU A 217 9.19 11.04 20.50
CA GLU A 217 9.34 12.23 19.66
C GLU A 217 8.91 11.96 18.22
N THR A 218 9.22 10.76 17.71
CA THR A 218 8.92 10.36 16.33
C THR A 218 7.46 9.97 16.14
N PHE A 219 6.84 9.33 17.14
CA PHE A 219 5.51 8.74 17.01
C PHE A 219 4.51 9.36 17.99
N PRO A 220 3.75 10.39 17.55
CA PRO A 220 2.78 11.08 18.40
C PRO A 220 1.69 10.17 19.01
N ALA A 221 1.42 9.00 18.40
CA ALA A 221 0.44 8.05 18.89
C ALA A 221 0.80 7.47 20.27
N ILE A 222 2.11 7.30 20.55
CA ILE A 222 2.58 6.93 21.89
C ILE A 222 2.31 8.11 22.83
N GLY A 223 2.78 9.30 22.46
CA GLY A 223 2.72 10.50 23.28
C GLY A 223 3.58 10.39 24.55
N PRO A 224 3.64 11.46 25.38
CA PRO A 224 4.53 11.53 26.54
C PRO A 224 4.02 10.78 27.77
N LYS A 225 2.94 9.98 27.65
CA LYS A 225 2.37 9.28 28.79
C LYS A 225 3.26 8.09 29.17
N LYS A 226 3.69 8.09 30.43
CA LYS A 226 4.55 7.06 31.04
C LYS A 226 4.04 5.65 30.74
N GLY A 227 4.96 4.74 30.39
CA GLY A 227 4.68 3.32 30.15
C GLY A 227 4.08 2.97 28.79
N ARG A 228 3.71 3.94 27.96
CA ARG A 228 3.18 3.65 26.61
C ARG A 228 4.24 3.14 25.64
N SER A 229 5.47 3.66 25.72
CA SER A 229 6.61 3.16 24.94
C SER A 229 6.89 1.70 25.30
N VAL A 230 6.92 1.39 26.60
CA VAL A 230 7.08 0.02 27.12
C VAL A 230 5.94 -0.89 26.65
N SER A 231 4.69 -0.46 26.79
CA SER A 231 3.52 -1.23 26.33
C SER A 231 3.52 -1.48 24.81
N ALA A 232 4.04 -0.53 24.02
CA ALA A 232 4.26 -0.74 22.60
C ALA A 232 5.38 -1.77 22.34
N LEU A 233 6.52 -1.66 23.01
CA LEU A 233 7.64 -2.62 22.87
C LEU A 233 7.27 -4.04 23.32
N ALA A 234 6.36 -4.16 24.30
CA ALA A 234 5.84 -5.42 24.79
C ALA A 234 4.82 -6.09 23.85
N GLN A 235 4.46 -5.47 22.71
CA GLN A 235 3.56 -6.11 21.74
C GLN A 235 4.14 -7.43 21.21
N PRO A 236 3.31 -8.45 20.91
CA PRO A 236 3.78 -9.80 20.59
C PRO A 236 4.76 -9.91 19.40
N ASP A 237 4.71 -8.95 18.49
CA ASP A 237 5.58 -8.90 17.31
C ASP A 237 5.74 -7.47 16.79
N TYR A 238 6.63 -7.32 15.81
CA TYR A 238 6.98 -6.04 15.23
C TYR A 238 5.80 -5.35 14.53
N GLY A 239 4.87 -6.09 13.94
CA GLY A 239 3.74 -5.51 13.23
C GLY A 239 2.71 -4.89 14.17
N GLN A 240 2.45 -5.53 15.31
CA GLN A 240 1.61 -4.97 16.37
C GLN A 240 2.29 -3.77 17.04
N PHE A 241 3.62 -3.84 17.24
CA PHE A 241 4.41 -2.69 17.69
C PHE A 241 4.25 -1.51 16.73
N LEU A 242 4.48 -1.72 15.43
CA LEU A 242 4.31 -0.69 14.40
C LEU A 242 2.89 -0.10 14.39
N TYR A 243 1.86 -0.94 14.50
CA TYR A 243 0.49 -0.45 14.60
C TYR A 243 0.29 0.50 15.78
N ARG A 244 0.81 0.13 16.96
CA ARG A 244 0.73 0.97 18.18
C ARG A 244 1.47 2.30 18.03
N LEU A 245 2.57 2.33 17.27
CA LEU A 245 3.32 3.54 16.97
C LEU A 245 2.58 4.44 15.97
N ALA A 246 1.97 3.85 14.95
CA ALA A 246 1.59 4.57 13.75
C ALA A 246 0.08 4.89 13.71
N VAL A 247 -0.75 4.12 14.42
CA VAL A 247 -2.21 4.29 14.46
C VAL A 247 -2.66 4.67 15.88
N PRO A 248 -3.02 5.94 16.12
CA PRO A 248 -3.50 6.38 17.42
C PRO A 248 -4.74 5.62 17.89
N ALA A 249 -4.82 5.31 19.19
CA ALA A 249 -5.94 4.52 19.75
C ALA A 249 -7.32 5.16 19.50
N GLN A 250 -7.41 6.49 19.43
CA GLN A 250 -8.66 7.18 19.10
C GLN A 250 -9.17 6.89 17.68
N CYS A 251 -8.33 6.39 16.78
CA CYS A 251 -8.74 5.98 15.43
C CYS A 251 -9.64 4.74 15.43
N ALA A 252 -9.68 3.98 16.53
CA ALA A 252 -10.65 2.91 16.69
C ALA A 252 -12.10 3.43 16.88
N ARG A 253 -12.29 4.71 17.19
CA ARG A 253 -13.63 5.30 17.34
C ARG A 253 -14.33 5.38 15.98
N LEU A 254 -15.62 5.02 15.94
CA LEU A 254 -16.44 5.08 14.71
C LEU A 254 -16.39 6.47 14.04
N SER A 255 -16.33 7.55 14.82
CA SER A 255 -16.21 8.93 14.30
C SER A 255 -14.90 9.25 13.57
N ARG A 256 -13.94 8.31 13.57
CA ARG A 256 -12.63 8.42 12.91
C ARG A 256 -12.41 7.33 11.86
N GLN A 257 -13.46 6.54 11.58
CA GLN A 257 -13.44 5.47 10.59
C GLN A 257 -14.21 5.89 9.35
N VAL A 258 -13.72 5.42 8.20
CA VAL A 258 -14.47 5.39 6.95
C VAL A 258 -15.29 4.12 6.92
N GLN A 259 -16.60 4.25 6.71
CA GLN A 259 -17.49 3.10 6.51
C GLN A 259 -17.44 2.68 5.04
N PHE A 260 -17.49 1.38 4.77
CA PHE A 260 -17.56 0.83 3.43
C PHE A 260 -19.03 0.65 3.03
N GLU A 261 -19.52 1.54 2.18
CA GLU A 261 -20.95 1.65 1.82
C GLU A 261 -21.50 0.42 1.10
N SER A 262 -20.58 -0.33 0.49
CA SER A 262 -20.82 -1.55 -0.26
C SER A 262 -20.60 -2.84 0.55
N MET A 263 -20.42 -2.78 1.88
CA MET A 263 -20.28 -3.97 2.72
C MET A 263 -21.43 -4.97 2.46
N HIS A 264 -21.08 -6.23 2.20
CA HIS A 264 -21.96 -7.32 1.77
C HIS A 264 -22.80 -7.09 0.50
N LYS A 265 -22.66 -5.94 -0.18
CA LYS A 265 -23.40 -5.59 -1.40
C LYS A 265 -22.56 -5.76 -2.67
N VAL A 266 -21.26 -6.07 -2.54
CA VAL A 266 -20.35 -6.35 -3.65
C VAL A 266 -19.71 -7.72 -3.51
N ARG A 267 -19.33 -8.29 -4.66
CA ARG A 267 -18.45 -9.46 -4.71
C ARG A 267 -17.03 -9.03 -5.05
N VAL A 268 -16.06 -9.56 -4.33
CA VAL A 268 -14.65 -9.47 -4.69
C VAL A 268 -14.34 -10.58 -5.69
N LYS A 269 -13.93 -10.20 -6.90
CA LYS A 269 -13.58 -11.11 -7.99
C LYS A 269 -12.08 -11.18 -8.16
N PHE A 270 -11.61 -12.34 -8.61
CA PHE A 270 -10.20 -12.66 -8.78
C PHE A 270 -9.92 -13.17 -10.18
N TYR A 271 -8.74 -12.87 -10.68
CA TYR A 271 -8.19 -13.54 -11.85
C TYR A 271 -6.66 -13.72 -11.73
N PRO A 272 -6.13 -14.93 -12.05
CA PRO A 272 -6.88 -16.19 -12.11
C PRO A 272 -7.62 -16.47 -10.80
N GLN A 273 -8.65 -17.30 -10.87
CA GLN A 273 -9.32 -17.76 -9.65
C GLN A 273 -8.31 -18.57 -8.84
N PRO A 274 -8.08 -18.24 -7.56
CA PRO A 274 -7.26 -19.08 -6.70
C PRO A 274 -7.90 -20.49 -6.63
N PRO A 275 -7.09 -21.55 -6.50
CA PRO A 275 -7.64 -22.89 -6.35
C PRO A 275 -8.60 -22.90 -5.15
N ALA A 276 -9.78 -23.48 -5.33
CA ALA A 276 -10.73 -23.63 -4.22
C ALA A 276 -10.02 -24.34 -3.06
N SER A 277 -10.10 -23.77 -1.85
CA SER A 277 -9.63 -24.44 -0.63
C SER A 277 -10.30 -25.80 -0.55
N THR A 278 -9.55 -26.88 -0.77
CA THR A 278 -10.03 -28.23 -0.52
C THR A 278 -9.76 -28.52 0.96
N ASP A 279 -10.56 -27.93 1.85
CA ASP A 279 -10.52 -28.21 3.29
C ASP A 279 -10.89 -29.67 3.63
N THR A 280 -11.21 -30.50 2.63
CA THR A 280 -11.24 -31.94 2.80
C THR A 280 -9.81 -32.49 2.73
N ALA A 281 -9.31 -32.97 3.86
CA ALA A 281 -8.04 -33.69 4.04
C ALA A 281 -7.81 -34.91 3.10
N ALA A 282 -8.73 -35.20 2.19
CA ALA A 282 -8.76 -36.36 1.32
C ALA A 282 -7.98 -36.22 0.00
N ASN A 283 -7.54 -35.02 -0.41
CA ASN A 283 -6.81 -34.85 -1.67
C ASN A 283 -5.55 -34.01 -1.50
N LYS A 284 -4.48 -34.61 -0.97
CA LYS A 284 -3.08 -34.12 -1.09
C LYS A 284 -2.54 -34.25 -2.53
N GLY A 285 -3.38 -34.11 -3.54
CA GLY A 285 -2.92 -33.88 -4.91
C GLY A 285 -2.51 -32.42 -5.01
N LYS A 286 -1.30 -32.13 -5.52
CA LYS A 286 -0.92 -30.76 -5.91
C LYS A 286 -1.95 -30.28 -6.94
N ALA A 287 -2.95 -29.50 -6.52
CA ALA A 287 -3.81 -28.81 -7.45
C ALA A 287 -2.88 -28.03 -8.40
N ALA A 288 -3.04 -28.23 -9.70
CA ALA A 288 -2.27 -27.46 -10.67
C ALA A 288 -2.49 -25.97 -10.38
N PRO A 289 -1.44 -25.14 -10.30
CA PRO A 289 -1.62 -23.72 -10.05
C PRO A 289 -2.56 -23.17 -11.12
N ALA A 290 -3.59 -22.41 -10.71
CA ALA A 290 -4.45 -21.74 -11.65
C ALA A 290 -3.60 -20.76 -12.47
N THR A 291 -3.38 -21.06 -13.75
CA THR A 291 -2.56 -20.24 -14.64
C THR A 291 -3.44 -19.30 -15.44
N GLY A 292 -3.10 -18.00 -15.39
CA GLY A 292 -3.66 -17.01 -16.29
C GLY A 292 -2.84 -16.84 -17.56
N ASN A 293 -3.31 -15.98 -18.44
CA ASN A 293 -2.58 -15.42 -19.58
C ASN A 293 -2.92 -13.94 -19.81
N TYR A 294 -2.11 -13.29 -20.65
CA TYR A 294 -2.23 -11.88 -21.00
C TYR A 294 -3.58 -11.51 -21.60
N ARG A 295 -4.06 -12.28 -22.59
CA ARG A 295 -5.29 -11.98 -23.33
C ARG A 295 -6.49 -11.92 -22.39
N GLN A 296 -6.63 -12.91 -21.52
CA GLN A 296 -7.70 -12.94 -20.52
C GLN A 296 -7.55 -11.83 -19.48
N ALA A 297 -6.33 -11.51 -19.03
CA ALA A 297 -6.10 -10.39 -18.11
C ALA A 297 -6.61 -9.07 -18.70
N ILE A 298 -6.26 -8.78 -19.97
CA ILE A 298 -6.71 -7.58 -20.69
C ILE A 298 -8.23 -7.53 -20.85
N GLU A 299 -8.89 -8.68 -21.06
CA GLU A 299 -10.35 -8.73 -21.14
C GLU A 299 -11.02 -8.39 -19.81
N PHE A 300 -10.50 -8.91 -18.69
CA PHE A 300 -11.01 -8.54 -17.36
C PHE A 300 -10.78 -7.06 -17.04
N ILE A 301 -9.61 -6.53 -17.39
CA ILE A 301 -9.30 -5.10 -17.27
C ILE A 301 -10.32 -4.27 -18.07
N ARG A 302 -10.48 -4.59 -19.36
CA ARG A 302 -11.42 -3.90 -20.26
C ARG A 302 -12.85 -3.91 -19.73
N THR A 303 -13.30 -5.05 -19.24
CA THR A 303 -14.66 -5.23 -18.69
C THR A 303 -14.86 -4.37 -17.45
N SER A 304 -13.95 -4.44 -16.47
CA SER A 304 -14.08 -3.66 -15.23
C SER A 304 -13.98 -2.15 -15.46
N LEU A 305 -13.10 -1.69 -16.37
CA LEU A 305 -12.98 -0.27 -16.70
C LEU A 305 -14.22 0.27 -17.45
N ALA A 306 -14.90 -0.58 -18.24
CA ALA A 306 -16.18 -0.21 -18.86
C ALA A 306 -17.27 0.06 -17.81
N ASP A 307 -17.23 -0.64 -16.68
CA ASP A 307 -18.11 -0.43 -15.52
C ASP A 307 -17.66 0.73 -14.61
N GLN A 308 -16.65 1.51 -15.04
CA GLN A 308 -16.04 2.58 -14.25
C GLN A 308 -15.48 2.10 -12.91
N ARG A 309 -14.94 0.86 -12.88
CA ARG A 309 -14.30 0.28 -11.69
C ARG A 309 -12.81 0.03 -11.92
N PRO A 310 -11.93 0.55 -11.06
CA PRO A 310 -10.52 0.21 -11.10
C PRO A 310 -10.31 -1.25 -10.68
N LEU A 311 -9.12 -1.78 -10.95
CA LEU A 311 -8.70 -3.12 -10.52
C LEU A 311 -7.41 -3.02 -9.72
N ALA A 312 -7.24 -3.85 -8.70
CA ALA A 312 -5.93 -4.12 -8.13
C ALA A 312 -5.16 -5.07 -9.06
N LEU A 313 -3.93 -4.72 -9.42
CA LEU A 313 -2.94 -5.60 -10.05
C LEU A 313 -1.87 -5.94 -9.01
N GLY A 314 -1.88 -7.18 -8.53
CA GLY A 314 -0.94 -7.68 -7.53
C GLY A 314 0.16 -8.57 -8.10
N GLN A 315 1.06 -9.01 -7.22
CA GLN A 315 2.15 -9.94 -7.51
C GLN A 315 3.17 -9.47 -8.57
N ILE A 316 3.32 -8.16 -8.77
CA ILE A 316 4.26 -7.62 -9.76
C ILE A 316 5.68 -7.83 -9.23
N CYS A 317 6.49 -8.61 -9.95
CA CYS A 317 7.86 -8.84 -9.51
C CYS A 317 8.85 -7.78 -10.01
N LEU A 318 9.36 -6.96 -9.08
CA LEU A 318 10.29 -5.86 -9.33
C LEU A 318 11.76 -6.29 -9.33
N ASP A 319 12.05 -7.58 -9.18
CA ASP A 319 13.41 -8.09 -9.24
C ASP A 319 14.01 -7.86 -10.65
N LYS A 320 15.31 -7.53 -10.69
CA LYS A 320 16.07 -7.40 -11.94
C LYS A 320 15.98 -8.65 -12.80
N ILE A 321 16.07 -9.81 -12.16
CA ILE A 321 15.86 -11.12 -12.79
C ILE A 321 14.59 -11.68 -12.16
N PRO A 322 13.41 -11.42 -12.75
CA PRO A 322 12.15 -11.82 -12.13
C PRO A 322 11.98 -13.33 -12.24
N SER A 323 11.37 -13.94 -11.24
CA SER A 323 11.04 -15.37 -11.23
C SER A 323 9.68 -15.60 -10.62
N ALA A 324 8.86 -16.46 -11.26
CA ALA A 324 7.58 -16.88 -10.72
C ALA A 324 7.72 -17.44 -9.29
N ASN A 325 8.74 -18.26 -9.04
CA ASN A 325 8.87 -18.96 -7.76
C ASN A 325 9.74 -18.23 -6.73
N LYS A 326 10.38 -17.11 -7.12
CA LYS A 326 11.39 -16.42 -6.31
C LYS A 326 11.34 -14.93 -6.57
N CYS A 327 10.24 -14.29 -6.20
CA CYS A 327 10.17 -12.84 -6.18
C CYS A 327 10.51 -12.31 -4.79
N LYS A 328 11.55 -11.48 -4.69
CA LYS A 328 11.93 -10.82 -3.43
C LYS A 328 11.24 -9.48 -3.24
N ASN A 329 10.98 -8.78 -4.34
CA ASN A 329 10.35 -7.47 -4.35
C ASN A 329 9.00 -7.56 -5.08
N SER A 330 7.97 -8.06 -4.40
CA SER A 330 6.59 -8.06 -4.92
C SER A 330 5.96 -6.69 -4.72
N HIS A 331 5.12 -6.27 -5.68
CA HIS A 331 4.47 -4.97 -5.68
C HIS A 331 3.04 -5.07 -6.19
N GLU A 332 2.21 -4.10 -5.81
CA GLU A 332 0.83 -3.98 -6.27
C GLU A 332 0.55 -2.54 -6.72
N VAL A 333 -0.31 -2.39 -7.73
CA VAL A 333 -0.79 -1.10 -8.22
C VAL A 333 -2.29 -1.17 -8.51
N VAL A 334 -2.94 -0.03 -8.65
CA VAL A 334 -4.30 0.03 -9.19
C VAL A 334 -4.21 0.23 -10.70
N ILE A 335 -4.95 -0.53 -11.49
CA ILE A 335 -5.21 -0.23 -12.90
C ILE A 335 -6.44 0.67 -12.99
N ALA A 336 -6.23 1.86 -13.55
CA ALA A 336 -7.23 2.90 -13.71
C ALA A 336 -7.58 3.19 -15.17
N GLY A 337 -6.80 2.67 -16.13
CA GLY A 337 -7.07 2.92 -17.54
C GLY A 337 -6.44 1.91 -18.49
N LEU A 338 -6.96 1.86 -19.71
CA LEU A 338 -6.54 1.01 -20.80
C LEU A 338 -6.67 1.77 -22.13
N LYS A 339 -5.62 1.72 -22.95
CA LYS A 339 -5.65 2.24 -24.32
C LYS A 339 -4.79 1.39 -25.25
N THR A 340 -5.04 1.47 -26.55
CA THR A 340 -4.14 0.92 -27.57
C THR A 340 -3.25 2.02 -28.10
N THR A 341 -1.95 1.73 -28.22
CA THR A 341 -0.95 2.64 -28.79
C THR A 341 -0.26 2.00 -29.97
N CYS A 342 0.02 2.75 -31.03
CA CYS A 342 0.64 2.24 -32.25
C CYS A 342 1.85 3.08 -32.64
N ASP A 343 2.90 2.43 -33.12
CA ASP A 343 4.05 3.14 -33.69
C ASP A 343 3.81 3.55 -35.16
N ALA A 344 4.76 4.26 -35.75
CA ALA A 344 4.69 4.71 -37.14
C ALA A 344 4.60 3.56 -38.18
N LYS A 345 4.94 2.33 -37.80
CA LYS A 345 4.84 1.13 -38.64
C LYS A 345 3.49 0.41 -38.48
N GLY A 346 2.56 0.99 -37.71
CA GLY A 346 1.26 0.40 -37.43
C GLY A 346 1.30 -0.78 -36.44
N ARG A 347 2.43 -1.00 -35.75
CA ARG A 347 2.54 -2.04 -34.71
C ARG A 347 1.91 -1.51 -33.44
N CYS A 348 0.85 -2.16 -32.99
CA CYS A 348 0.07 -1.73 -31.84
C CYS A 348 0.36 -2.58 -30.59
N ALA A 349 0.24 -1.97 -29.42
CA ALA A 349 0.31 -2.62 -28.11
C ALA A 349 -0.66 -1.95 -27.14
N GLU A 350 -1.14 -2.68 -26.13
CA GLU A 350 -1.92 -2.11 -25.06
C GLU A 350 -1.03 -1.38 -24.03
N ALA A 351 -1.52 -0.25 -23.56
CA ALA A 351 -0.96 0.47 -22.42
C ALA A 351 -2.02 0.54 -21.32
N ILE A 352 -1.59 0.44 -20.07
CA ILE A 352 -2.46 0.61 -18.89
C ILE A 352 -2.01 1.83 -18.09
N LYS A 353 -2.99 2.56 -17.56
CA LYS A 353 -2.75 3.64 -16.59
C LYS A 353 -2.78 3.02 -15.21
N VAL A 354 -1.72 3.21 -14.43
CA VAL A 354 -1.64 2.71 -13.06
C VAL A 354 -1.66 3.85 -12.05
N VAL A 355 -2.25 3.61 -10.88
CA VAL A 355 -2.03 4.44 -9.68
C VAL A 355 -1.05 3.70 -8.79
N ASN A 356 0.15 4.28 -8.66
CA ASN A 356 1.25 3.68 -7.93
C ASN A 356 1.41 4.32 -6.54
N SER A 357 1.69 3.48 -5.55
CA SER A 357 1.92 3.89 -4.16
C SER A 357 3.24 4.64 -3.94
N TRP A 358 4.04 4.87 -4.99
CA TRP A 358 5.16 5.82 -4.96
C TRP A 358 4.73 7.29 -5.08
N GLY A 359 3.43 7.56 -5.23
CA GLY A 359 2.86 8.90 -5.13
C GLY A 359 2.84 9.71 -6.43
N MET A 360 2.28 10.91 -6.36
CA MET A 360 2.06 11.79 -7.52
C MET A 360 3.35 12.20 -8.26
N GLY A 361 4.48 12.28 -7.56
CA GLY A 361 5.78 12.57 -8.20
C GLY A 361 6.13 11.51 -9.23
N TRP A 362 5.97 10.23 -8.87
CA TRP A 362 6.18 9.12 -9.79
C TRP A 362 5.19 9.14 -10.95
N GLN A 363 3.90 9.38 -10.68
CA GLN A 363 2.86 9.47 -11.73
C GLN A 363 3.27 10.48 -12.80
N LYS A 364 3.64 11.71 -12.39
CA LYS A 364 4.05 12.79 -13.30
C LYS A 364 5.30 12.45 -14.10
N ALA A 365 6.30 11.84 -13.45
CA ALA A 365 7.55 11.47 -14.11
C ALA A 365 7.40 10.30 -15.10
N ASN A 366 6.33 9.50 -15.01
CA ASN A 366 6.13 8.28 -15.79
C ASN A 366 4.88 8.36 -16.66
N SER A 367 4.77 9.43 -17.45
CA SER A 367 3.67 9.63 -18.41
C SER A 367 2.28 9.53 -17.77
N ASP A 368 2.09 10.17 -16.62
CA ASP A 368 0.85 10.12 -15.82
C ASP A 368 0.44 8.68 -15.42
N GLY A 369 1.43 7.80 -15.26
CA GLY A 369 1.24 6.39 -14.91
C GLY A 369 0.89 5.48 -16.11
N TRP A 370 0.98 5.94 -17.35
CA TRP A 370 0.81 5.08 -18.52
C TRP A 370 2.06 4.24 -18.78
N VAL A 371 1.89 2.91 -18.73
CA VAL A 371 2.96 1.93 -18.95
C VAL A 371 2.56 0.85 -19.95
N ASP A 372 3.54 0.18 -20.55
CA ASP A 372 3.33 -0.97 -21.42
C ASP A 372 2.66 -2.11 -20.64
N ALA A 373 1.45 -2.50 -21.07
CA ALA A 373 0.62 -3.43 -20.31
C ALA A 373 1.21 -4.84 -20.28
N LYS A 374 1.78 -5.30 -21.40
CA LYS A 374 2.35 -6.64 -21.49
C LYS A 374 3.56 -6.79 -20.58
N THR A 375 4.46 -5.81 -20.60
CA THR A 375 5.66 -5.80 -19.76
C THR A 375 5.29 -5.83 -18.28
N LEU A 376 4.29 -5.05 -17.86
CA LEU A 376 3.88 -5.03 -16.46
C LEU A 376 3.13 -6.31 -16.05
N ILE A 377 2.18 -6.79 -16.85
CA ILE A 377 1.36 -7.96 -16.51
C ILE A 377 2.19 -9.25 -16.55
N ASP A 378 3.14 -9.41 -17.48
CA ASP A 378 4.01 -10.59 -17.54
C ASP A 378 4.87 -10.74 -16.27
N ARG A 379 5.17 -9.63 -15.56
CA ARG A 379 5.92 -9.62 -14.30
C ARG A 379 5.17 -10.25 -13.13
N THR A 380 3.87 -10.51 -13.29
CA THR A 380 3.05 -11.23 -12.31
C THR A 380 3.17 -12.74 -12.42
N PHE A 381 3.76 -13.23 -13.52
CA PHE A 381 3.81 -14.64 -13.88
C PHE A 381 2.43 -15.32 -13.89
N TYR A 382 1.35 -14.54 -13.94
CA TYR A 382 -0.02 -15.01 -13.91
C TYR A 382 -0.35 -15.88 -12.69
N GLN A 383 0.29 -15.60 -11.54
CA GLN A 383 0.06 -16.31 -10.28
C GLN A 383 -1.22 -15.85 -9.61
N ALA A 384 -2.13 -16.79 -9.32
CA ALA A 384 -3.43 -16.45 -8.76
C ALA A 384 -3.34 -15.83 -7.34
N PRO A 385 -4.09 -14.74 -7.05
CA PRO A 385 -4.73 -13.82 -8.00
C PRO A 385 -3.79 -12.67 -8.41
N ILE A 386 -3.75 -12.34 -9.71
CA ILE A 386 -3.04 -11.14 -10.21
C ILE A 386 -3.97 -9.93 -10.33
N LEU A 387 -5.26 -10.14 -10.65
CA LEU A 387 -6.27 -9.09 -10.70
C LEU A 387 -7.30 -9.30 -9.61
N THR A 388 -7.67 -8.22 -8.91
CA THR A 388 -8.79 -8.21 -7.97
C THR A 388 -9.66 -6.98 -8.18
N TRP A 389 -10.98 -7.14 -8.20
CA TRP A 389 -11.91 -6.02 -8.40
C TRP A 389 -13.27 -6.30 -7.74
N PHE A 390 -14.05 -5.23 -7.55
CA PHE A 390 -15.43 -5.34 -7.09
C PHE A 390 -16.39 -5.51 -8.26
N VAL A 391 -17.44 -6.30 -8.05
CA VAL A 391 -18.63 -6.34 -8.90
C VAL A 391 -19.87 -6.23 -8.03
N ASP A 392 -21.00 -5.77 -8.56
CA ASP A 392 -22.23 -5.73 -7.76
C ASP A 392 -22.63 -7.16 -7.30
N GLY A 393 -23.14 -7.23 -6.07
CA GLY A 393 -23.78 -8.42 -5.51
C GLY A 393 -25.08 -8.72 -6.25
N GLN A 394 -25.39 -10.00 -6.41
CA GLN A 394 -26.71 -10.42 -6.89
C GLN A 394 -27.70 -10.47 -5.74
#